data_AF-A0A4R5C8T3-F1
#
_entry.id   AF-A0A4R5C8T3-F1
#
_cell.length_a   1.000
_cell.length_b   1.000
_cell.length_c   1.000
_cell.angle_alpha   90.00
_cell.angle_beta   90.00
_cell.angle_gamma   90.00
#
_symmetry.space_group_name_H-M   'P 1'
#
loop_
_entity.id
_entity.type
_entity.pdbx_description
1 polymer ?
#
loop_
_entity_poly.entity_id
_entity_poly.type
_entity_poly.pdbx_seq_one_letter_code
_entity_poly.pdbx_strand_id
1 'polypeptide(L)' 'MHEIGYNFLDYINLLRVEKVKKYLIKSDYSSYTIVAIGLECGFNSKSTFYTAFKKFTNVTPSEFKEQ' A
#
# COMPACT_ATOMS: atom_id res chain seq x y z
N MET A 1 -20.62 -7.35 -19.72
CA MET A 1 -19.26 -6.79 -19.71
C MET A 1 -18.96 -6.44 -18.26
N HIS A 2 -18.00 -7.10 -17.61
CA HIS A 2 -17.57 -6.66 -16.27
C HIS A 2 -16.74 -5.39 -16.47
N GLU A 3 -17.31 -4.25 -16.11
CA GLU A 3 -16.61 -2.98 -16.08
C GLU A 3 -15.57 -3.05 -14.96
N ILE A 4 -14.33 -3.44 -15.30
CA ILE A 4 -13.19 -3.34 -14.36
C ILE A 4 -12.71 -1.88 -14.39
N GLY A 5 -13.62 -0.97 -14.07
CA GLY A 5 -13.32 0.43 -13.84
C GLY A 5 -12.97 0.59 -12.38
N TYR A 6 -11.81 1.17 -12.09
CA TYR A 6 -11.44 1.52 -10.72
C TYR A 6 -12.58 2.32 -10.10
N ASN A 7 -13.22 1.76 -9.07
CA ASN A 7 -14.23 2.50 -8.32
C ASN A 7 -13.53 3.57 -7.44
N PHE A 8 -14.31 4.50 -6.88
CA PHE A 8 -13.76 5.56 -6.04
C PHE A 8 -12.85 5.02 -4.91
N LEU A 9 -13.18 3.87 -4.33
CA LEU A 9 -12.38 3.23 -3.29
C LEU A 9 -11.02 2.77 -3.82
N ASP A 10 -10.97 2.24 -5.05
CA ASP A 10 -9.72 1.86 -5.69
C ASP A 10 -8.82 3.08 -5.95
N TYR A 11 -9.39 4.20 -6.37
CA TYR A 11 -8.63 5.44 -6.54
C TYR A 11 -8.01 5.90 -5.21
N ILE A 12 -8.79 5.90 -4.12
CA ILE A 12 -8.26 6.23 -2.79
C ILE A 12 -7.17 5.25 -2.36
N ASN A 13 -7.37 3.94 -2.57
CA ASN A 13 -6.38 2.95 -2.20
C ASN A 13 -5.09 3.06 -3.04
N LEU A 14 -5.18 3.42 -4.32
CA LEU A 14 -4.02 3.71 -5.16
C LEU A 14 -3.21 4.87 -4.58
N LEU A 15 -3.85 5.98 -4.20
CA LEU A 15 -3.16 7.10 -3.56
C LEU A 15 -2.48 6.71 -2.24
N ARG A 16 -3.14 5.88 -1.43
CA ARG A 16 -2.55 5.34 -0.18
C ARG A 16 -1.34 4.45 -0.48
N VAL A 17 -1.42 3.58 -1.48
CA VAL A 17 -0.30 2.71 -1.89
C VAL A 17 0.89 3.54 -2.37
N GLU A 18 0.67 4.57 -3.17
CA GLU A 18 1.73 5.46 -3.61
C GLU A 18 2.40 6.20 -2.44
N LYS A 19 1.64 6.55 -1.39
CA LYS A 19 2.20 7.10 -0.15
C LYS A 19 3.04 6.06 0.61
N VAL A 20 2.55 4.81 0.73
CA VAL A 20 3.29 3.72 1.38
C VAL A 20 4.63 3.48 0.68
N LYS A 21 4.65 3.40 -0.66
CA LYS A 21 5.89 3.19 -1.44
C LYS A 21 6.95 4.24 -1.09
N LYS A 22 6.56 5.51 -0.98
CA LYS A 22 7.47 6.59 -0.59
C LYS A 22 8.03 6.44 0.83
N TYR A 23 7.25 5.88 1.75
CA TYR A 23 7.70 5.66 3.13
C TYR A 23 8.60 4.43 3.23
N LEU A 24 8.31 3.35 2.48
CA LEU A 24 9.14 2.15 2.48
C LEU A 24 10.58 2.40 2.00
N ILE A 25 10.79 3.35 1.09
CA ILE A 25 12.13 3.69 0.55
C ILE A 25 12.86 4.81 1.32
N LYS A 26 12.17 5.51 2.24
CA LYS A 26 12.76 6.63 2.98
C LYS A 26 13.51 6.12 4.22
N SER A 27 14.74 6.59 4.42
CA SER A 27 15.58 6.28 5.60
C SER A 27 14.88 6.55 6.93
N ASP A 28 14.07 7.60 6.99
CA ASP A 28 13.40 8.07 8.20
C ASP A 28 12.35 7.07 8.73
N TYR A 29 11.89 6.16 7.87
CA TYR A 29 10.91 5.12 8.24
C TYR A 29 11.54 3.72 8.32
N SER A 30 12.86 3.61 8.28
CA SER A 30 13.57 2.31 8.33
C SER A 30 13.25 1.49 9.58
N SER A 31 13.05 2.17 10.72
CA SER A 31 12.68 1.60 12.03
C SER A 31 11.18 1.27 12.17
N TYR A 32 10.34 1.73 11.24
CA TYR A 32 8.90 1.47 11.30
C TYR A 32 8.58 0.10 10.74
N THR A 33 7.61 -0.58 11.35
CA THR A 33 7.07 -1.80 10.76
C THR A 33 6.29 -1.46 9.49
N ILE A 34 6.34 -2.36 8.52
CA ILE A 34 5.61 -2.23 7.25
C ILE A 34 4.11 -2.04 7.50
N VAL A 35 3.56 -2.71 8.53
CA VAL A 35 2.16 -2.55 8.94
C VAL A 35 1.90 -1.15 9.49
N ALA A 36 2.76 -0.63 10.37
CA ALA A 36 2.62 0.73 10.91
C ALA A 36 2.60 1.77 9.78
N ILE A 37 3.49 1.66 8.79
CA ILE A 37 3.50 2.53 7.61
C ILE A 37 2.15 2.46 6.86
N GLY A 38 1.59 1.27 6.68
CA GLY A 38 0.27 1.10 6.04
C GLY A 38 -0.84 1.80 6.82
N LEU A 39 -0.87 1.62 8.15
CA LEU A 39 -1.88 2.27 9.01
C LEU A 39 -1.76 3.80 8.99
N GLU A 40 -0.53 4.34 9.06
CA GLU A 40 -0.25 5.79 8.93
C GLU A 40 -0.61 6.37 7.56
N CYS A 41 -0.66 5.52 6.52
CA CYS A 41 -1.13 5.91 5.20
C CYS A 41 -2.67 5.81 5.05
N GLY A 42 -3.40 5.51 6.12
CA GLY A 42 -4.85 5.55 6.17
C GLY A 42 -5.54 4.22 5.82
N PHE A 43 -4.83 3.10 5.91
CA PHE A 43 -5.48 1.78 5.88
C PHE A 43 -6.04 1.42 7.26
N ASN A 44 -7.27 0.91 7.30
CA ASN A 44 -7.93 0.52 8.55
C ASN A 44 -7.47 -0.83 9.09
N SER A 45 -6.79 -1.65 8.27
CA SER A 45 -6.32 -2.97 8.69
C SER A 45 -5.13 -3.45 7.85
N LYS A 46 -4.36 -4.39 8.42
CA LYS A 46 -3.29 -5.11 7.72
C LYS A 46 -3.81 -5.83 6.46
N SER A 47 -4.94 -6.52 6.56
CA SER A 47 -5.48 -7.30 5.43
C SER A 47 -5.85 -6.40 4.26
N THR A 48 -6.59 -5.31 4.50
CA THR A 48 -6.97 -4.35 3.45
C THR A 48 -5.75 -3.70 2.82
N PHE A 49 -4.75 -3.35 3.63
CA PHE A 49 -3.48 -2.81 3.16
C PHE A 49 -2.76 -3.79 2.24
N TYR A 50 -2.51 -5.03 2.67
CA TYR A 50 -1.76 -6.01 1.89
C TYR A 50 -2.49 -6.37 0.58
N THR A 51 -3.82 -6.51 0.61
CA THR A 51 -4.62 -6.77 -0.59
C THR A 51 -4.53 -5.61 -1.58
N ALA A 52 -4.72 -4.36 -1.12
CA ALA A 52 -4.62 -3.19 -1.99
C ALA A 52 -3.21 -3.03 -2.55
N PHE A 53 -2.19 -3.12 -1.71
CA PHE A 53 -0.80 -2.97 -2.15
C PHE A 53 -0.43 -4.00 -3.22
N LYS A 54 -0.76 -5.29 -3.00
CA LYS A 54 -0.53 -6.34 -4.00
C LYS A 54 -1.34 -6.12 -5.27
N LYS A 55 -2.59 -5.65 -5.18
CA LYS A 55 -3.43 -5.33 -6.34
C LYS A 55 -2.80 -4.26 -7.23
N PHE A 56 -2.20 -3.22 -6.65
CA PHE A 56 -1.67 -2.07 -7.41
C PHE A 56 -0.18 -2.16 -7.76
N THR A 57 0.59 -3.02 -7.08
CA THR A 57 2.05 -3.13 -7.30
C THR A 57 2.50 -4.51 -7.79
N ASN A 58 1.59 -5.48 -7.83
CA ASN A 58 1.83 -6.90 -8.12
C ASN A 58 2.76 -7.64 -7.14
N VAL A 59 3.27 -6.96 -6.11
CA VAL A 59 4.13 -7.53 -5.06
C VAL A 59 3.58 -7.19 -3.68
N THR A 60 4.03 -7.92 -2.65
CA THR A 60 3.72 -7.57 -1.27
C THR A 60 4.55 -6.38 -0.79
N PRO A 61 4.08 -5.63 0.22
CA PRO A 61 4.86 -4.56 0.84
C PRO A 61 6.25 -5.01 1.34
N SER A 62 6.37 -6.26 1.80
CA SER A 62 7.64 -6.84 2.24
C SER A 62 8.59 -7.04 1.06
N GLU A 63 8.13 -7.70 -0.01
CA GLU A 63 8.92 -7.88 -1.24
C GLU A 63 9.35 -6.54 -1.83
N PHE A 64 8.49 -5.51 -1.78
CA PHE A 64 8.83 -4.16 -2.25
C PHE A 64 9.92 -3.48 -1.41
N LYS A 65 9.98 -3.75 -0.09
CA LYS A 65 10.99 -3.16 0.81
C LYS A 65 12.36 -3.83 0.65
N GLU A 66 12.38 -5.09 0.23
CA GLU A 66 13.60 -5.89 0.05
C GLU A 66 14.24 -5.73 -1.34
N GLN A 67 13.58 -5.03 -2.27
CA GLN A 67 14.13 -4.61 -3.56
C GLN A 67 15.08 -3.43 -3.41
#